data_AF-A0A4Y9ZE21-F1
#
_entry.id   AF-A0A4Y9ZE21-F1
#
_cell.length_a   1.000
_cell.length_b   1.000
_cell.length_c   1.000
_cell.angle_alpha   90.00
_cell.angle_beta   90.00
_cell.angle_gamma   90.00
#
_symmetry.space_group_name_H-M   'P 1'
#
loop_
_entity.id
_entity.type
_entity.pdbx_description
1 polymer ?
#
loop_
_entity_poly.entity_id
_entity_poly.type
_entity_poly.pdbx_seq_one_letter_code
_entity_poly.pdbx_strand_id
1 'polypeptide(L)'
;MPVGIFHPPRSAFLRIPRLALHRPLRTRNFSDTAKSHGNPTSRAPTVFALTVLGGLTAAYFFWPSTSRSAPTLQNKQIAPSHFTPTTVMASEPCGPNLKLITLNIPPESLPSSVLSPIWSIFVKDDDIQVERPYTPLEGIDANGNVRFWVKQYPRGEVGRWLHSKAVGETVEIRGPIQTFPLQEGRWDEVVMISGGTGFSPFYQLLYTQLLRPEKSNSSTRYTLIHSSPSAAELPPTSLLQPLLDVAEQRPDHFKFHLFVDKLDNTSSHLPSLAPRVGRINKSALEDAMQLREETTRWQRLSRFGSYNRAEAIPTKKNVLVLVCGPEPMVSALAGPYGRNLSQGVVNSGHRTVEPAYTDTFTLSRVSTARKMSSHSYEVALFGEFFAQDLKAILNRIALHSESANQLRAREIVFEPADAQQQRDSGQEPVMLRATKELMEPDAGWVLYSYLKPESVRVHPEATVRPWATVQVVGDALSFASALGYIRRSQIYKRGYVFRRGTLVIQMFQQEHVDPKTQKPIPAHADTLWEVEVRTESPIRNTQETPLNQTINAVLEVQLLMKGLLDLRRQDV
;
A
#
# COMPACT_ATOMS: atom_id res chain seq x y z
N MET A 1 9.21 -14.10 -17.03
CA MET A 1 8.81 -12.92 -17.81
C MET A 1 8.74 -11.74 -16.84
N PRO A 2 9.21 -10.53 -17.18
CA PRO A 2 8.96 -9.37 -16.35
C PRO A 2 7.46 -9.01 -16.42
N VAL A 3 6.78 -9.10 -15.28
CA VAL A 3 5.39 -8.64 -15.12
C VAL A 3 5.48 -7.27 -14.46
N GLY A 4 4.79 -6.27 -14.99
CA GLY A 4 4.65 -4.95 -14.38
C GLY A 4 3.18 -4.73 -14.05
N ILE A 5 2.83 -4.62 -12.76
CA ILE A 5 1.44 -4.33 -12.37
C ILE A 5 1.25 -2.81 -12.20
N PHE A 6 0.07 -2.32 -12.58
CA PHE A 6 -0.32 -0.93 -12.55
C PHE A 6 -1.09 -0.55 -11.27
N HIS A 7 -0.60 0.45 -10.53
CA HIS A 7 -1.33 1.15 -9.46
C HIS A 7 -1.07 2.66 -9.51
N PRO A 8 -2.05 3.50 -9.14
CA PRO A 8 -1.91 4.95 -9.12
C PRO A 8 -0.86 5.42 -8.09
N PRO A 9 -0.13 6.52 -8.37
CA PRO A 9 0.98 6.97 -7.55
C PRO A 9 0.51 7.66 -6.26
N ARG A 10 1.13 7.31 -5.12
CA ARG A 10 1.08 8.12 -3.90
C ARG A 10 2.10 9.25 -3.99
N SER A 11 1.68 10.46 -3.58
CA SER A 11 2.38 11.73 -3.74
C SER A 11 3.77 11.77 -3.06
N ALA A 12 4.79 12.21 -3.81
CA ALA A 12 6.11 12.57 -3.30
C ALA A 12 6.51 13.96 -3.83
N PHE A 13 6.99 14.84 -2.94
CA PHE A 13 7.36 16.23 -3.25
C PHE A 13 8.87 16.48 -3.11
N LEU A 14 9.44 17.17 -4.09
CA LEU A 14 10.82 17.68 -4.18
C LEU A 14 10.96 19.04 -3.48
N ARG A 15 12.08 19.30 -2.78
CA ARG A 15 12.55 20.67 -2.48
C ARG A 15 14.08 20.80 -2.40
N ILE A 16 14.53 21.96 -2.90
CA ILE A 16 15.91 22.46 -3.14
C ILE A 16 16.53 23.01 -1.83
N PRO A 17 17.87 22.97 -1.64
CA PRO A 17 18.52 23.18 -0.33
C PRO A 17 19.07 24.61 -0.13
N ARG A 18 19.30 25.01 1.13
CA ARG A 18 20.26 26.02 1.66
C ARG A 18 20.03 26.15 3.17
N LEU A 19 20.96 26.42 4.08
CA LEU A 19 22.42 26.56 4.13
C LEU A 19 22.76 26.39 5.63
N ALA A 20 23.83 25.65 5.95
CA ALA A 20 24.22 25.34 7.32
C ALA A 20 24.94 26.52 8.00
N LEU A 21 24.64 26.75 9.28
CA LEU A 21 25.48 27.54 10.18
C LEU A 21 25.83 26.68 11.39
N HIS A 22 27.05 26.15 11.35
CA HIS A 22 27.72 25.52 12.48
C HIS A 22 28.15 26.58 13.49
N ARG A 23 27.94 26.31 14.79
CA ARG A 23 28.95 26.61 15.81
C ARG A 23 28.81 25.68 17.01
N PRO A 24 29.92 25.12 17.54
CA PRO A 24 29.91 24.20 18.67
C PRO A 24 30.19 24.94 19.98
N LEU A 25 30.32 24.14 21.06
CA LEU A 25 30.93 24.40 22.39
C LEU A 25 29.91 24.15 23.51
N ARG A 26 30.25 23.60 24.67
CA ARG A 26 31.40 22.89 25.22
C ARG A 26 30.92 22.47 26.61
N THR A 27 31.08 21.21 26.98
CA THR A 27 30.71 20.68 28.28
C THR A 27 31.55 21.30 29.40
N ARG A 28 30.90 21.67 30.51
CA ARG A 28 31.58 21.85 31.81
C ARG A 28 30.62 21.45 32.93
N ASN A 29 30.97 20.36 33.61
CA ASN A 29 30.40 19.94 34.88
C ASN A 29 30.77 20.94 35.98
N PHE A 30 29.88 21.18 36.95
CA PHE A 30 30.28 21.48 38.32
C PHE A 30 29.18 21.08 39.32
N SER A 31 29.64 20.43 40.38
CA SER A 31 28.96 20.04 41.61
C SER A 31 28.95 21.18 42.64
N ASP A 32 27.90 21.20 43.45
CA ASP A 32 27.77 21.61 44.86
C ASP A 32 28.44 22.89 45.40
N THR A 33 27.61 23.83 45.88
CA THR A 33 27.40 24.17 47.31
C THR A 33 26.96 25.64 47.54
N ALA A 34 26.04 25.76 48.51
CA ALA A 34 25.91 26.82 49.53
C ALA A 34 25.34 28.22 49.20
N LYS A 35 24.19 28.45 49.87
CA LYS A 35 23.76 29.60 50.68
C LYS A 35 23.41 30.96 50.02
N SER A 36 22.10 31.24 50.08
CA SER A 36 21.41 32.45 50.57
C SER A 36 22.12 33.80 50.48
N HIS A 37 21.48 34.80 49.87
CA HIS A 37 21.10 36.09 50.48
C HIS A 37 20.05 36.80 49.60
N GLY A 38 19.00 37.36 50.22
CA GLY A 38 17.91 38.04 49.53
C GLY A 38 18.20 39.52 49.26
N ASN A 39 17.63 40.03 48.16
CA ASN A 39 17.27 41.44 47.99
C ASN A 39 16.10 41.55 46.99
N PRO A 40 15.16 42.51 47.15
CA PRO A 40 13.95 42.58 46.35
C PRO A 40 14.23 43.38 45.07
N THR A 41 14.05 42.77 43.90
CA THR A 41 14.13 43.49 42.62
C THR A 41 12.78 43.44 41.88
N SER A 42 12.37 44.65 41.50
CA SER A 42 11.23 45.02 40.66
C SER A 42 10.81 43.96 39.64
N ARG A 43 9.54 43.55 39.68
CA ARG A 43 8.90 42.58 38.75
C ARG A 43 8.47 43.20 37.41
N ALA A 44 8.82 44.45 37.12
CA ALA A 44 8.36 45.14 35.91
C ALA A 44 8.96 44.62 34.58
N PRO A 45 10.27 44.30 34.45
CA PRO A 45 10.83 43.86 33.17
C PRO A 45 10.43 42.42 32.81
N THR A 46 10.14 41.58 33.79
CA THR A 46 9.76 40.16 33.59
C THR A 46 8.32 40.02 33.08
N VAL A 47 7.42 40.90 33.51
CA VAL A 47 6.02 40.90 33.05
C VAL A 47 5.93 41.36 31.59
N PHE A 48 6.74 42.34 31.18
CA PHE A 48 6.79 42.83 29.79
C PHE A 48 7.37 41.78 28.82
N ALA A 49 8.38 41.02 29.24
CA ALA A 49 8.94 39.94 28.44
C ALA A 49 7.94 38.78 28.25
N LEU A 50 7.14 38.46 29.27
CA LEU A 50 6.13 37.41 29.21
C LEU A 50 4.92 37.78 28.34
N THR A 51 4.48 39.05 28.34
CA THR A 51 3.39 39.50 27.45
C THR A 51 3.82 39.59 25.99
N VAL A 52 5.05 40.03 25.69
CA VAL A 52 5.58 40.03 24.31
C VAL A 52 5.76 38.59 23.80
N LEU A 53 6.31 37.70 24.62
CA LEU A 53 6.48 36.29 24.23
C LEU A 53 5.13 35.60 24.05
N GLY A 54 4.18 35.82 24.96
CA GLY A 54 2.80 35.31 24.89
C GLY A 54 2.06 35.81 23.64
N GLY A 55 2.17 37.10 23.32
CA GLY A 55 1.58 37.71 22.13
C GLY A 55 2.17 37.19 20.82
N LEU A 56 3.48 36.92 20.77
CA LEU A 56 4.13 36.31 19.60
C LEU A 56 3.75 34.84 19.42
N THR A 57 3.63 34.06 20.50
CA THR A 57 3.09 32.69 20.40
C THR A 57 1.64 32.67 19.95
N ALA A 58 0.79 33.55 20.49
CA ALA A 58 -0.60 33.67 20.05
C ALA A 58 -0.65 34.08 18.57
N ALA A 59 0.12 35.09 18.15
CA ALA A 59 0.21 35.49 16.76
C ALA A 59 0.73 34.37 15.85
N TYR A 60 1.63 33.49 16.31
CA TYR A 60 2.10 32.33 15.56
C TYR A 60 1.03 31.22 15.42
N PHE A 61 0.27 30.93 16.49
CA PHE A 61 -0.79 29.92 16.47
C PHE A 61 -2.08 30.39 15.78
N PHE A 62 -2.35 31.70 15.80
CA PHE A 62 -3.49 32.33 15.13
C PHE A 62 -3.10 33.01 13.81
N TRP A 63 -1.85 32.93 13.37
CA TRP A 63 -1.46 33.29 12.01
C TRP A 63 -2.23 32.37 11.07
N PRO A 64 -2.95 32.88 10.04
CA PRO A 64 -3.64 32.03 9.10
C PRO A 64 -2.61 31.20 8.33
N SER A 65 -2.32 30.00 8.83
CA SER A 65 -1.52 29.02 8.11
C SER A 65 -2.43 28.42 7.04
N THR A 66 -2.35 28.95 5.84
CA THR A 66 -2.95 28.37 4.65
C THR A 66 -2.20 27.08 4.30
N SER A 67 -2.39 25.99 5.05
CA SER A 67 -1.79 24.68 4.73
C SER A 67 -2.45 23.52 5.47
N ARG A 68 -3.40 22.83 4.81
CA ARG A 68 -3.60 21.37 4.96
C ARG A 68 -4.38 20.66 3.83
N SER A 69 -4.66 21.34 2.73
CA SER A 69 -5.08 20.74 1.46
C SER A 69 -4.26 21.38 0.34
N ALA A 70 -4.00 20.65 -0.76
CA ALA A 70 -3.44 21.28 -1.95
C ALA A 70 -4.36 22.46 -2.32
N PRO A 71 -3.83 23.68 -2.53
CA PRO A 71 -4.68 24.83 -2.77
C PRO A 71 -5.41 24.68 -4.10
N THR A 72 -6.59 25.25 -4.23
CA THR A 72 -7.25 25.38 -5.54
C THR A 72 -6.72 26.64 -6.20
N LEU A 73 -6.11 26.51 -7.37
CA LEU A 73 -5.58 27.64 -8.14
C LEU A 73 -6.30 27.73 -9.48
N GLN A 74 -6.74 28.93 -9.81
CA GLN A 74 -7.22 29.31 -11.13
C GLN A 74 -6.07 29.89 -11.94
N ASN A 75 -6.14 29.84 -13.27
CA ASN A 75 -5.15 30.44 -14.18
C ASN A 75 -3.72 29.91 -14.00
N LYS A 76 -3.58 28.64 -13.63
CA LYS A 76 -2.30 27.95 -13.53
C LYS A 76 -2.39 26.59 -14.18
N GLN A 77 -1.32 26.20 -14.87
CA GLN A 77 -1.19 24.87 -15.45
C GLN A 77 -1.43 23.79 -14.41
N ILE A 78 -2.22 22.78 -14.79
CA ILE A 78 -2.50 21.63 -13.94
C ILE A 78 -1.18 21.02 -13.44
N ALA A 79 -1.08 20.83 -12.12
CA ALA A 79 0.06 20.17 -11.52
C ALA A 79 -0.37 19.24 -10.37
N PRO A 80 0.45 18.26 -9.96
CA PRO A 80 0.15 17.43 -8.79
C PRO A 80 0.08 18.20 -7.47
N SER A 81 0.54 19.46 -7.44
CA SER A 81 0.73 20.29 -6.25
C SER A 81 -0.47 21.12 -5.81
N HIS A 82 -1.48 21.28 -6.67
CA HIS A 82 -2.64 22.12 -6.45
C HIS A 82 -3.83 21.57 -7.24
N PHE A 83 -5.05 21.91 -6.81
CA PHE A 83 -6.25 21.58 -7.57
C PHE A 83 -6.55 22.66 -8.60
N THR A 84 -7.08 22.23 -9.73
CA THR A 84 -7.55 23.05 -10.84
C THR A 84 -9.04 22.79 -10.99
N PRO A 85 -9.89 23.82 -10.96
CA PRO A 85 -11.31 23.65 -11.22
C PRO A 85 -11.53 23.33 -12.70
N THR A 86 -12.40 22.35 -12.97
CA THR A 86 -12.79 21.93 -14.32
C THR A 86 -14.29 21.83 -14.42
N THR A 87 -14.84 21.92 -15.63
CA THR A 87 -16.28 21.90 -15.85
C THR A 87 -16.72 20.56 -16.40
N VAL A 88 -17.80 19.98 -15.86
CA VAL A 88 -18.44 18.79 -16.43
C VAL A 88 -19.12 19.18 -17.74
N MET A 89 -18.59 18.72 -18.87
CA MET A 89 -19.15 19.00 -20.20
C MET A 89 -20.18 17.95 -20.64
N ALA A 90 -19.98 16.69 -20.28
CA ALA A 90 -20.87 15.60 -20.64
C ALA A 90 -20.85 14.49 -19.57
N SER A 91 -21.98 13.81 -19.43
CA SER A 91 -22.19 12.70 -18.50
C SER A 91 -23.15 11.70 -19.14
N GLU A 92 -22.59 10.69 -19.82
CA GLU A 92 -23.32 9.75 -20.67
C GLU A 92 -23.40 8.38 -19.99
N PRO A 93 -24.58 7.79 -19.76
CA PRO A 93 -24.69 6.43 -19.25
C PRO A 93 -24.22 5.42 -20.30
N CYS A 94 -23.39 4.45 -19.90
CA CYS A 94 -22.84 3.41 -20.79
C CYS A 94 -22.96 2.00 -20.22
N GLY A 95 -23.87 1.81 -19.25
CA GLY A 95 -24.11 0.54 -18.57
C GLY A 95 -24.98 0.77 -17.32
N PRO A 96 -25.30 -0.28 -16.55
CA PRO A 96 -26.17 -0.17 -15.38
C PRO A 96 -25.58 0.71 -14.27
N ASN A 97 -24.26 0.76 -14.15
CA ASN A 97 -23.53 1.52 -13.13
C ASN A 97 -22.28 2.22 -13.69
N LEU A 98 -22.26 2.52 -15.00
CA LEU A 98 -21.11 3.07 -15.70
C LEU A 98 -21.50 4.35 -16.45
N LYS A 99 -20.61 5.35 -16.41
CA LYS A 99 -20.75 6.59 -17.17
C LYS A 99 -19.45 6.94 -17.89
N LEU A 100 -19.60 7.56 -19.06
CA LEU A 100 -18.56 8.36 -19.68
C LEU A 100 -18.74 9.81 -19.22
N ILE A 101 -17.71 10.36 -18.59
CA ILE A 101 -17.74 11.71 -18.05
C ILE A 101 -16.63 12.52 -18.71
N THR A 102 -17.00 13.66 -19.27
CA THR A 102 -16.07 14.57 -19.95
C THR A 102 -15.90 15.81 -19.08
N LEU A 103 -14.68 16.08 -18.65
CA LEU A 103 -14.31 17.32 -17.98
C LEU A 103 -13.55 18.23 -18.95
N ASN A 104 -13.80 19.54 -18.90
CA ASN A 104 -13.01 20.53 -19.65
C ASN A 104 -12.00 21.21 -18.71
N ILE A 105 -10.74 21.12 -19.09
CA ILE A 105 -9.64 21.88 -18.48
C ILE A 105 -9.57 23.22 -19.19
N PRO A 106 -9.65 24.35 -18.46
CA PRO A 106 -9.54 25.67 -19.05
C PRO A 106 -8.23 25.83 -19.85
N PRO A 107 -8.23 26.55 -20.99
CA PRO A 107 -7.06 26.68 -21.86
C PRO A 107 -5.79 27.15 -21.14
N GLU A 108 -5.92 28.06 -20.19
CA GLU A 108 -4.85 28.60 -19.37
C GLU A 108 -4.26 27.59 -18.36
N SER A 109 -4.98 26.52 -18.09
CA SER A 109 -4.61 25.45 -17.18
C SER A 109 -4.12 24.18 -17.89
N LEU A 110 -4.06 24.16 -19.22
CA LEU A 110 -3.57 23.02 -19.99
C LEU A 110 -2.07 22.75 -19.72
N PRO A 111 -1.64 21.48 -19.67
CA PRO A 111 -0.24 21.15 -19.49
C PRO A 111 0.57 21.47 -20.75
N SER A 112 1.78 22.03 -20.58
CA SER A 112 2.67 22.35 -21.71
C SER A 112 3.41 21.16 -22.32
N SER A 113 3.49 20.02 -21.64
CA SER A 113 4.28 18.87 -22.09
C SER A 113 3.41 17.72 -22.58
N VAL A 114 3.87 17.06 -23.66
CA VAL A 114 3.30 15.79 -24.12
C VAL A 114 3.61 14.73 -23.07
N LEU A 115 2.56 14.15 -22.49
CA LEU A 115 2.69 13.11 -21.49
C LEU A 115 2.91 11.76 -22.20
N SER A 116 3.92 11.01 -21.76
CA SER A 116 4.05 9.60 -22.15
C SER A 116 2.77 8.86 -21.72
N PRO A 117 2.27 7.90 -22.51
CA PRO A 117 1.06 7.19 -22.17
C PRO A 117 1.18 6.45 -20.83
N ILE A 118 0.01 6.26 -20.22
CA ILE A 118 -0.28 5.75 -18.89
C ILE A 118 0.01 6.71 -17.73
N TRP A 119 -0.88 7.69 -17.60
CA TRP A 119 -0.92 8.68 -16.55
C TRP A 119 -2.35 8.90 -16.04
N SER A 120 -2.47 9.37 -14.80
CA SER A 120 -3.75 9.58 -14.12
C SER A 120 -3.90 11.01 -13.61
N ILE A 121 -5.13 11.46 -13.44
CA ILE A 121 -5.50 12.68 -12.73
C ILE A 121 -6.25 12.29 -11.47
N PHE A 122 -5.99 12.98 -10.37
CA PHE A 122 -6.78 12.87 -9.14
C PHE A 122 -8.00 13.77 -9.27
N VAL A 123 -9.17 13.18 -9.12
CA VAL A 123 -10.46 13.88 -9.02
C VAL A 123 -10.84 13.93 -7.55
N LYS A 124 -11.17 15.12 -7.07
CA LYS A 124 -11.52 15.38 -5.68
C LYS A 124 -13.03 15.54 -5.51
N ASP A 125 -13.58 14.75 -4.61
CA ASP A 125 -14.90 14.94 -4.02
C ASP A 125 -14.85 16.13 -3.05
N ASP A 126 -15.60 17.18 -3.36
CA ASP A 126 -15.66 18.42 -2.60
C ASP A 126 -16.51 18.30 -1.32
N ASP A 127 -17.44 17.35 -1.26
CA ASP A 127 -18.33 17.16 -0.11
C ASP A 127 -17.57 16.55 1.08
N ILE A 128 -16.70 15.56 0.80
CA ILE A 128 -15.93 14.84 1.84
C ILE A 128 -14.42 15.07 1.75
N GLN A 129 -13.95 15.90 0.82
CA GLN A 129 -12.53 16.25 0.62
C GLN A 129 -11.62 15.04 0.36
N VAL A 130 -12.17 14.02 -0.33
CA VAL A 130 -11.45 12.79 -0.69
C VAL A 130 -11.17 12.79 -2.18
N GLU A 131 -9.95 12.40 -2.58
CA GLU A 131 -9.58 12.28 -3.98
C GLU A 131 -9.32 10.84 -4.43
N ARG A 132 -9.58 10.56 -5.70
CA ARG A 132 -9.26 9.29 -6.35
C ARG A 132 -8.63 9.50 -7.72
N PRO A 133 -7.67 8.64 -8.10
CA PRO A 133 -7.04 8.70 -9.40
C PRO A 133 -7.96 8.07 -10.47
N TYR A 134 -8.08 8.76 -11.60
CA TYR A 134 -8.74 8.28 -12.81
C TYR A 134 -7.79 8.46 -13.99
N THR A 135 -7.72 7.45 -14.84
CA THR A 135 -6.91 7.49 -16.07
C THR A 135 -7.77 8.00 -17.22
N PRO A 136 -7.41 9.14 -17.86
CA PRO A 136 -8.09 9.60 -19.06
C PRO A 136 -8.00 8.59 -20.19
N LEU A 137 -9.06 8.48 -20.98
CA LEU A 137 -9.15 7.53 -22.10
C LEU A 137 -8.21 7.94 -23.24
N GLU A 138 -8.49 9.04 -23.95
CA GLU A 138 -7.69 9.52 -25.09
C GLU A 138 -6.59 10.54 -24.69
N GLY A 139 -6.51 10.86 -23.40
CA GLY A 139 -5.67 11.93 -22.86
C GLY A 139 -6.44 13.25 -22.76
N ILE A 140 -5.78 14.35 -23.13
CA ILE A 140 -6.38 15.70 -23.22
C ILE A 140 -6.48 16.04 -24.71
N ASP A 141 -7.68 16.40 -25.17
CA ASP A 141 -7.88 16.82 -26.56
C ASP A 141 -7.46 18.28 -26.81
N ALA A 142 -7.54 18.73 -28.07
CA ALA A 142 -7.16 20.09 -28.46
C ALA A 142 -8.03 21.19 -27.80
N ASN A 143 -9.23 20.86 -27.34
CA ASN A 143 -10.16 21.76 -26.68
C ASN A 143 -10.04 21.71 -25.15
N GLY A 144 -9.10 20.92 -24.61
CA GLY A 144 -8.92 20.72 -23.18
C GLY A 144 -9.86 19.71 -22.54
N ASN A 145 -10.61 18.94 -23.35
CA ASN A 145 -11.50 17.91 -22.80
C ASN A 145 -10.73 16.66 -22.42
N VAL A 146 -11.17 16.06 -21.31
CA VAL A 146 -10.62 14.84 -20.74
C VAL A 146 -11.77 13.90 -20.43
N ARG A 147 -11.77 12.72 -21.04
CA ARG A 147 -12.84 11.73 -20.90
C ARG A 147 -12.44 10.61 -19.95
N PHE A 148 -13.36 10.23 -19.07
CA PHE A 148 -13.19 9.17 -18.09
C PHE A 148 -14.31 8.13 -18.20
N TRP A 149 -13.96 6.86 -18.08
CA TRP A 149 -14.92 5.78 -17.90
C TRP A 149 -15.04 5.42 -16.41
N VAL A 150 -16.16 5.77 -15.80
CA VAL A 150 -16.33 5.80 -14.34
C VAL A 150 -17.41 4.82 -13.90
N LYS A 151 -17.03 3.87 -13.05
CA LYS A 151 -17.96 2.94 -12.40
C LYS A 151 -18.45 3.47 -11.06
N GLN A 152 -19.76 3.45 -10.86
CA GLN A 152 -20.38 3.72 -9.58
C GLN A 152 -20.42 2.43 -8.76
N TYR A 153 -19.71 2.45 -7.63
CA TYR A 153 -19.84 1.42 -6.61
C TYR A 153 -20.84 1.88 -5.54
N PRO A 154 -21.71 1.01 -5.00
CA PRO A 154 -22.72 1.40 -4.00
C PRO A 154 -22.13 2.09 -2.76
N ARG A 155 -20.94 1.66 -2.32
CA ARG A 155 -20.17 2.27 -1.23
C ARG A 155 -18.97 3.08 -1.72
N GLY A 156 -18.95 3.44 -2.99
CA GLY A 156 -17.91 4.28 -3.57
C GLY A 156 -18.10 5.73 -3.13
N GLU A 157 -17.02 6.36 -2.69
CA GLU A 157 -16.96 7.78 -2.35
C GLU A 157 -17.02 8.62 -3.64
N VAL A 158 -15.85 8.84 -4.27
CA VAL A 158 -15.70 9.73 -5.44
C VAL A 158 -16.49 9.26 -6.66
N GLY A 159 -16.57 7.95 -6.92
CA GLY A 159 -17.28 7.43 -8.09
C GLY A 159 -18.79 7.68 -8.02
N ARG A 160 -19.39 7.62 -6.83
CA ARG A 160 -20.82 7.91 -6.63
C ARG A 160 -21.09 9.40 -6.73
N TRP A 161 -20.24 10.21 -6.10
CA TRP A 161 -20.28 11.67 -6.18
C TRP A 161 -20.12 12.17 -7.61
N LEU A 162 -19.18 11.63 -8.39
CA LEU A 162 -18.97 12.05 -9.77
C LEU A 162 -20.16 11.66 -10.66
N HIS A 163 -20.86 10.57 -10.33
CA HIS A 163 -22.11 10.18 -11.00
C HIS A 163 -23.28 11.13 -10.71
N SER A 164 -23.29 11.81 -9.56
CA SER A 164 -24.33 12.80 -9.22
C SER A 164 -24.08 14.18 -9.83
N LYS A 165 -22.87 14.47 -10.31
CA LYS A 165 -22.56 15.78 -10.91
C LYS A 165 -23.31 16.00 -12.23
N ALA A 166 -23.90 17.18 -12.37
CA ALA A 166 -24.62 17.61 -13.56
C ALA A 166 -23.68 18.31 -14.57
N VAL A 167 -24.10 18.37 -15.83
CA VAL A 167 -23.39 19.18 -16.85
C VAL A 167 -23.39 20.64 -16.43
N GLY A 168 -22.24 21.30 -16.54
CA GLY A 168 -22.00 22.67 -16.10
C GLY A 168 -21.46 22.80 -14.67
N GLU A 169 -21.50 21.72 -13.87
CA GLU A 169 -20.93 21.75 -12.51
C GLU A 169 -19.40 21.68 -12.53
N THR A 170 -18.81 22.18 -11.45
CA THR A 170 -17.36 22.21 -11.25
C THR A 170 -16.87 20.94 -10.55
N VAL A 171 -15.77 20.39 -11.04
CA VAL A 171 -15.02 19.29 -10.44
C VAL A 171 -13.56 19.71 -10.28
N GLU A 172 -13.01 19.54 -9.08
CA GLU A 172 -11.60 19.86 -8.81
C GLU A 172 -10.70 18.67 -9.15
N ILE A 173 -9.64 18.94 -9.92
CA ILE A 173 -8.68 17.92 -10.31
C ILE A 173 -7.23 18.33 -10.04
N ARG A 174 -6.33 17.36 -9.85
CA ARG A 174 -4.88 17.60 -9.83
C ARG A 174 -4.10 16.50 -10.54
N GLY A 175 -2.96 16.84 -11.11
CA GLY A 175 -2.18 15.95 -11.95
C GLY A 175 -1.51 16.73 -13.07
N PRO A 176 -1.22 16.12 -14.22
CA PRO A 176 -1.17 14.67 -14.45
C PRO A 176 -0.10 14.01 -13.56
N ILE A 177 -0.29 12.73 -13.22
CA ILE A 177 0.77 11.93 -12.59
C ILE A 177 1.06 10.72 -13.47
N GLN A 178 2.27 10.67 -14.00
CA GLN A 178 2.77 9.52 -14.76
C GLN A 178 2.70 8.29 -13.85
N THR A 179 1.94 7.30 -14.28
CA THR A 179 1.69 6.11 -13.47
C THR A 179 2.51 4.93 -13.97
N PHE A 180 2.82 4.87 -15.27
CA PHE A 180 3.76 3.89 -15.81
C PHE A 180 4.61 4.50 -16.94
N PRO A 181 5.96 4.52 -16.80
CA PRO A 181 6.84 5.01 -17.86
C PRO A 181 7.10 3.90 -18.89
N LEU A 182 6.28 3.82 -19.94
CA LEU A 182 6.55 2.90 -21.04
C LEU A 182 7.87 3.28 -21.75
N GLN A 183 8.78 2.30 -21.85
CA GLN A 183 10.03 2.45 -22.59
C GLN A 183 9.81 2.02 -24.04
N GLU A 184 9.71 2.99 -24.94
CA GLU A 184 9.55 2.75 -26.38
C GLU A 184 10.77 2.00 -26.93
N GLY A 185 10.56 1.09 -27.89
CA GLY A 185 11.61 0.31 -28.55
C GLY A 185 12.25 -0.81 -27.71
N ARG A 186 11.89 -0.96 -26.43
CA ARG A 186 12.44 -2.00 -25.54
C ARG A 186 11.75 -3.37 -25.67
N TRP A 187 10.47 -3.37 -26.01
CA TRP A 187 9.61 -4.55 -25.90
C TRP A 187 9.19 -5.05 -27.28
N ASP A 188 9.38 -6.34 -27.53
CA ASP A 188 8.88 -7.00 -28.74
C ASP A 188 7.37 -7.27 -28.64
N GLU A 189 6.87 -7.44 -27.41
CA GLU A 189 5.47 -7.72 -27.13
C GLU A 189 5.02 -7.15 -25.79
N VAL A 190 3.84 -6.53 -25.76
CA VAL A 190 3.18 -6.01 -24.57
C VAL A 190 1.81 -6.68 -24.43
N VAL A 191 1.67 -7.51 -23.40
CA VAL A 191 0.41 -8.20 -23.06
C VAL A 191 -0.27 -7.44 -21.94
N MET A 192 -1.52 -7.04 -22.13
CA MET A 192 -2.32 -6.27 -21.18
C MET A 192 -3.52 -7.12 -20.75
N ILE A 193 -3.73 -7.25 -19.44
CA ILE A 193 -4.83 -8.02 -18.87
C ILE A 193 -5.65 -7.11 -17.96
N SER A 194 -6.91 -6.84 -18.32
CA SER A 194 -7.77 -5.92 -17.59
C SER A 194 -9.08 -6.50 -17.09
N GLY A 195 -9.53 -6.00 -15.94
CA GLY A 195 -10.86 -6.26 -15.37
C GLY A 195 -11.62 -4.97 -15.09
N GLY A 196 -12.85 -4.86 -15.61
CA GLY A 196 -13.70 -3.68 -15.42
C GLY A 196 -13.00 -2.36 -15.80
N THR A 197 -13.07 -1.34 -14.95
CA THR A 197 -12.46 -0.01 -15.22
C THR A 197 -10.92 -0.04 -15.31
N GLY A 198 -10.27 -1.17 -15.01
CA GLY A 198 -8.85 -1.38 -15.33
C GLY A 198 -8.52 -1.38 -16.83
N PHE A 199 -9.54 -1.31 -17.70
CA PHE A 199 -9.41 -1.08 -19.13
C PHE A 199 -8.78 0.28 -19.47
N SER A 200 -9.14 1.35 -18.73
CA SER A 200 -8.77 2.74 -19.05
C SER A 200 -7.27 2.98 -19.26
N PRO A 201 -6.33 2.51 -18.40
CA PRO A 201 -4.90 2.70 -18.65
C PRO A 201 -4.40 2.00 -19.92
N PHE A 202 -4.98 0.86 -20.29
CA PHE A 202 -4.60 0.15 -21.52
C PHE A 202 -5.22 0.79 -22.75
N TYR A 203 -6.45 1.30 -22.65
CA TYR A 203 -7.03 2.11 -23.72
C TYR A 203 -6.19 3.36 -23.99
N GLN A 204 -5.73 4.07 -22.94
CA GLN A 204 -4.86 5.23 -23.10
C GLN A 204 -3.53 4.88 -23.80
N LEU A 205 -2.95 3.74 -23.43
CA LEU A 205 -1.76 3.21 -24.09
C LEU A 205 -2.03 2.93 -25.58
N LEU A 206 -3.04 2.12 -25.87
CA LEU A 206 -3.36 1.69 -27.24
C LEU A 206 -3.81 2.85 -28.11
N TYR A 207 -4.54 3.82 -27.56
CA TYR A 207 -4.90 5.03 -28.26
C TYR A 207 -3.64 5.78 -28.72
N THR A 208 -2.66 5.92 -27.83
CA THR A 208 -1.41 6.63 -28.14
C THR A 208 -0.52 5.86 -29.11
N GLN A 209 -0.47 4.53 -29.01
CA GLN A 209 0.46 3.68 -29.77
C GLN A 209 -0.12 3.20 -31.10
N LEU A 210 -1.43 2.97 -31.19
CA LEU A 210 -2.07 2.30 -32.34
C LEU A 210 -3.10 3.16 -33.07
N LEU A 211 -3.83 4.02 -32.35
CA LEU A 211 -4.93 4.81 -32.93
C LEU A 211 -4.52 6.24 -33.32
N ARG A 212 -3.48 6.79 -32.69
CA ARG A 212 -2.96 8.12 -33.05
C ARG A 212 -2.05 8.01 -34.29
N PRO A 213 -2.32 8.77 -35.36
CA PRO A 213 -1.61 8.62 -36.65
C PRO A 213 -0.10 8.94 -36.57
N GLU A 214 0.34 9.75 -35.62
CA GLU A 214 1.71 10.26 -35.55
C GLU A 214 2.75 9.26 -34.98
N LYS A 215 2.32 8.14 -34.36
CA LYS A 215 3.23 7.21 -33.65
C LYS A 215 3.29 5.78 -34.21
N SER A 216 2.80 5.54 -35.43
CA SER A 216 2.59 4.19 -35.99
C SER A 216 3.86 3.39 -36.39
N ASN A 217 5.06 3.74 -35.94
CA ASN A 217 6.32 3.10 -36.37
C ASN A 217 6.92 2.12 -35.36
N SER A 218 6.17 1.71 -34.32
CA SER A 218 6.66 0.71 -33.36
C SER A 218 6.50 -0.72 -33.89
N SER A 219 7.57 -1.52 -33.85
CA SER A 219 7.53 -2.96 -34.12
C SER A 219 6.94 -3.79 -32.96
N THR A 220 6.63 -3.16 -31.83
CA THR A 220 6.04 -3.81 -30.65
C THR A 220 4.65 -4.37 -30.97
N ARG A 221 4.45 -5.66 -30.70
CA ARG A 221 3.13 -6.30 -30.76
C ARG A 221 2.36 -6.08 -29.47
N TYR A 222 1.05 -5.91 -29.56
CA TYR A 222 0.18 -5.67 -28.42
C TYR A 222 -0.92 -6.74 -28.33
N THR A 223 -1.19 -7.23 -27.13
CA THR A 223 -2.31 -8.15 -26.88
C THR A 223 -3.11 -7.61 -25.70
N LEU A 224 -4.39 -7.30 -25.89
CA LEU A 224 -5.29 -6.92 -24.80
C LEU A 224 -6.28 -8.05 -24.51
N ILE A 225 -6.36 -8.45 -23.24
CA ILE A 225 -7.35 -9.39 -22.73
C ILE A 225 -8.18 -8.64 -21.70
N HIS A 226 -9.47 -8.46 -21.95
CA HIS A 226 -10.35 -7.68 -21.11
C HIS A 226 -11.52 -8.53 -20.60
N SER A 227 -11.84 -8.39 -19.31
CA SER A 227 -12.95 -9.10 -18.65
C SER A 227 -13.91 -8.12 -17.97
N SER A 228 -15.21 -8.33 -18.18
CA SER A 228 -16.30 -7.66 -17.44
C SER A 228 -17.28 -8.67 -16.81
N PRO A 229 -18.06 -8.30 -15.78
CA PRO A 229 -19.05 -9.22 -15.20
C PRO A 229 -20.15 -9.66 -16.18
N SER A 230 -20.61 -8.75 -17.05
CA SER A 230 -21.61 -9.02 -18.07
C SER A 230 -21.35 -8.20 -19.33
N ALA A 231 -22.06 -8.50 -20.42
CA ALA A 231 -21.98 -7.75 -21.67
C ALA A 231 -22.37 -6.27 -21.50
N ALA A 232 -23.34 -5.97 -20.62
CA ALA A 232 -23.76 -4.60 -20.32
C ALA A 232 -22.73 -3.78 -19.54
N GLU A 233 -21.69 -4.42 -19.00
CA GLU A 233 -20.58 -3.78 -18.29
C GLU A 233 -19.27 -3.76 -19.11
N LEU A 234 -19.32 -4.15 -20.38
CA LEU A 234 -18.19 -3.96 -21.29
C LEU A 234 -17.96 -2.47 -21.56
N PRO A 235 -16.75 -2.07 -21.98
CA PRO A 235 -16.52 -0.72 -22.48
C PRO A 235 -17.52 -0.40 -23.61
N PRO A 236 -18.03 0.83 -23.70
CA PRO A 236 -18.99 1.18 -24.74
C PRO A 236 -18.40 0.98 -26.15
N THR A 237 -19.29 0.75 -27.12
CA THR A 237 -18.91 0.49 -28.52
C THR A 237 -18.00 1.56 -29.11
N SER A 238 -18.15 2.83 -28.71
CA SER A 238 -17.27 3.92 -29.12
C SER A 238 -15.80 3.73 -28.75
N LEU A 239 -15.51 2.96 -27.69
CA LEU A 239 -14.14 2.61 -27.27
C LEU A 239 -13.71 1.24 -27.81
N LEU A 240 -14.65 0.31 -27.96
CA LEU A 240 -14.34 -1.04 -28.47
C LEU A 240 -14.08 -1.05 -29.97
N GLN A 241 -14.92 -0.38 -30.77
CA GLN A 241 -14.89 -0.48 -32.22
C GLN A 241 -13.53 -0.08 -32.82
N PRO A 242 -12.90 1.05 -32.43
CA PRO A 242 -11.59 1.40 -32.98
C PRO A 242 -10.50 0.35 -32.70
N LEU A 243 -10.55 -0.30 -31.54
CA LEU A 243 -9.62 -1.38 -31.20
C LEU A 243 -9.91 -2.65 -32.00
N LEU A 244 -11.19 -2.99 -32.20
CA LEU A 244 -11.60 -4.12 -33.03
C LEU A 244 -11.15 -3.92 -34.49
N ASP A 245 -11.38 -2.73 -35.05
CA ASP A 245 -10.96 -2.39 -36.41
C ASP A 245 -9.44 -2.56 -36.57
N VAL A 246 -8.64 -2.12 -35.59
CA VAL A 246 -7.18 -2.31 -35.62
C VAL A 246 -6.79 -3.78 -35.49
N ALA A 247 -7.48 -4.55 -34.65
CA ALA A 247 -7.21 -5.98 -34.49
C ALA A 247 -7.54 -6.78 -35.77
N GLU A 248 -8.58 -6.37 -36.51
CA GLU A 248 -8.94 -6.96 -37.79
C GLU A 248 -7.99 -6.54 -38.93
N GLN A 249 -7.59 -5.27 -38.98
CA GLN A 249 -6.71 -4.75 -40.02
C GLN A 249 -5.24 -5.15 -39.83
N ARG A 250 -4.79 -5.29 -38.58
CA ARG A 250 -3.39 -5.57 -38.21
C ARG A 250 -3.30 -6.71 -37.17
N PRO A 251 -3.78 -7.92 -37.48
CA PRO A 251 -3.84 -9.03 -36.51
C PRO A 251 -2.46 -9.51 -36.02
N ASP A 252 -1.41 -9.28 -36.82
CA ASP A 252 -0.03 -9.58 -36.44
C ASP A 252 0.54 -8.60 -35.41
N HIS A 253 -0.04 -7.40 -35.34
CA HIS A 253 0.44 -6.29 -34.49
C HIS A 253 -0.43 -6.10 -33.25
N PHE A 254 -1.75 -6.28 -33.36
CA PHE A 254 -2.67 -6.14 -32.24
C PHE A 254 -3.68 -7.28 -32.18
N LYS A 255 -3.83 -7.86 -30.98
CA LYS A 255 -4.87 -8.84 -30.68
C LYS A 255 -5.74 -8.35 -29.54
N PHE A 256 -7.03 -8.58 -29.65
CA PHE A 256 -8.00 -8.19 -28.63
C PHE A 256 -8.93 -9.36 -28.29
N HIS A 257 -9.01 -9.70 -27.00
CA HIS A 257 -9.87 -10.76 -26.49
C HIS A 257 -10.80 -10.22 -25.41
N LEU A 258 -12.10 -10.47 -25.59
CA LEU A 258 -13.14 -10.07 -24.65
C LEU A 258 -13.67 -11.29 -23.87
N PHE A 259 -13.85 -11.11 -22.56
CA PHE A 259 -14.41 -12.10 -21.64
C PHE A 259 -15.56 -11.49 -20.85
N VAL A 260 -16.60 -12.28 -20.61
CA VAL A 260 -17.71 -11.96 -19.71
C VAL A 260 -17.99 -13.11 -18.75
N ASP A 261 -18.24 -12.83 -17.48
CA ASP A 261 -18.58 -13.89 -16.52
C ASP A 261 -19.94 -14.54 -16.88
N LYS A 262 -20.89 -13.76 -17.40
CA LYS A 262 -22.23 -14.20 -17.80
C LYS A 262 -22.70 -13.49 -19.09
N LEU A 263 -23.42 -14.22 -19.94
CA LEU A 263 -24.18 -13.65 -21.06
C LEU A 263 -25.60 -13.39 -20.58
N ASP A 264 -26.07 -12.15 -20.73
CA ASP A 264 -27.46 -11.79 -20.47
C ASP A 264 -28.25 -11.89 -21.78
N ASN A 265 -29.45 -12.50 -21.74
CA ASN A 265 -30.34 -12.71 -22.90
C ASN A 265 -30.85 -11.39 -23.54
N THR A 266 -30.58 -10.25 -22.94
CA THR A 266 -31.09 -8.92 -23.30
C THR A 266 -30.12 -8.05 -24.10
N SER A 267 -28.95 -8.57 -24.48
CA SER A 267 -27.88 -7.76 -25.08
C SER A 267 -28.06 -7.57 -26.60
N SER A 268 -28.93 -6.64 -26.99
CA SER A 268 -29.16 -6.23 -28.39
C SER A 268 -28.00 -5.46 -29.05
N HIS A 269 -26.91 -5.21 -28.32
CA HIS A 269 -25.73 -4.50 -28.79
C HIS A 269 -24.43 -5.22 -28.37
N LEU A 270 -24.29 -6.48 -28.76
CA LEU A 270 -23.00 -7.16 -28.66
C LEU A 270 -22.01 -6.54 -29.66
N PRO A 271 -20.74 -6.33 -29.29
CA PRO A 271 -19.70 -5.97 -30.25
C PRO A 271 -19.58 -7.06 -31.33
N SER A 272 -19.08 -6.70 -32.52
CA SER A 272 -18.85 -7.64 -33.63
C SER A 272 -18.05 -8.87 -33.21
N LEU A 273 -17.12 -8.70 -32.27
CA LEU A 273 -16.41 -9.78 -31.60
C LEU A 273 -17.23 -10.32 -30.41
N ALA A 274 -17.80 -11.51 -30.57
CA ALA A 274 -18.52 -12.19 -29.50
C ALA A 274 -17.61 -12.45 -28.29
N PRO A 275 -17.97 -12.00 -27.08
CA PRO A 275 -17.15 -12.22 -25.89
C PRO A 275 -17.17 -13.70 -25.49
N ARG A 276 -16.03 -14.18 -25.01
CA ARG A 276 -15.90 -15.53 -24.44
C ARG A 276 -16.56 -15.57 -23.05
N VAL A 277 -17.33 -16.60 -22.78
CA VAL A 277 -17.97 -16.77 -21.48
C VAL A 277 -17.03 -17.42 -20.48
N GLY A 278 -16.94 -16.84 -19.29
CA GLY A 278 -16.12 -17.31 -18.19
C GLY A 278 -14.97 -16.36 -17.87
N ARG A 279 -14.28 -16.66 -16.77
CA ARG A 279 -13.13 -15.88 -16.29
C ARG A 279 -11.88 -16.18 -17.09
N ILE A 280 -10.97 -15.20 -17.14
CA ILE A 280 -9.62 -15.38 -17.69
C ILE A 280 -8.91 -16.48 -16.90
N ASN A 281 -8.54 -17.56 -17.59
CA ASN A 281 -7.86 -18.72 -17.03
C ASN A 281 -6.56 -19.02 -17.78
N LYS A 282 -5.80 -20.00 -17.31
CA LYS A 282 -4.51 -20.36 -17.90
C LYS A 282 -4.61 -20.68 -19.40
N SER A 283 -5.62 -21.46 -19.81
CA SER A 283 -5.82 -21.77 -21.23
C SER A 283 -6.11 -20.53 -22.08
N ALA A 284 -6.91 -19.59 -21.57
CA ALA A 284 -7.18 -18.34 -22.27
C ALA A 284 -5.92 -17.51 -22.47
N LEU A 285 -5.01 -17.48 -21.49
CA LEU A 285 -3.73 -16.80 -21.60
C LEU A 285 -2.78 -17.52 -22.57
N GLU A 286 -2.69 -18.86 -22.50
CA GLU A 286 -1.89 -19.66 -23.43
C GLU A 286 -2.35 -19.49 -24.88
N ASP A 287 -3.67 -19.47 -25.11
CA ASP A 287 -4.27 -19.24 -26.43
C ASP A 287 -4.00 -17.82 -26.94
N ALA A 288 -4.20 -16.80 -26.09
CA ALA A 288 -4.00 -15.40 -26.46
C ALA A 288 -2.52 -15.09 -26.77
N MET A 289 -1.61 -15.69 -26.00
CA MET A 289 -0.16 -15.52 -26.15
C MET A 289 0.46 -16.49 -27.18
N GLN A 290 -0.34 -17.38 -27.78
CA GLN A 290 0.14 -18.41 -28.72
C GLN A 290 1.32 -19.24 -28.17
N LEU A 291 1.27 -19.59 -26.88
CA LEU A 291 2.36 -20.32 -26.19
C LEU A 291 2.34 -21.84 -26.45
N ARG A 292 1.36 -22.36 -27.17
CA ARG A 292 1.36 -23.74 -27.66
C ARG A 292 2.22 -23.81 -28.93
N GLU A 293 3.41 -24.40 -28.83
CA GLU A 293 4.11 -24.92 -30.00
C GLU A 293 3.17 -25.88 -30.74
N GLU A 294 2.89 -25.59 -32.02
CA GLU A 294 2.30 -26.55 -32.94
C GLU A 294 3.29 -27.71 -33.15
N THR A 295 3.31 -28.66 -32.22
CA THR A 295 3.93 -29.95 -32.46
C THR A 295 3.03 -30.73 -33.41
N THR A 296 3.24 -30.51 -34.70
CA THR A 296 2.57 -31.23 -35.78
C THR A 296 2.81 -32.72 -35.58
N ARG A 297 1.78 -33.57 -35.70
CA ARG A 297 1.82 -35.04 -35.53
C ARG A 297 3.03 -35.70 -36.21
N TRP A 298 3.49 -35.15 -37.33
CA TRP A 298 4.64 -35.63 -38.09
C TRP A 298 5.99 -35.51 -37.35
N GLN A 299 6.17 -34.53 -36.45
CA GLN A 299 7.38 -34.40 -35.62
C GLN A 299 7.48 -35.47 -34.51
N ARG A 300 6.37 -36.11 -34.13
CA ARG A 300 6.41 -37.28 -33.21
C ARG A 300 6.86 -38.56 -33.91
N LEU A 301 6.60 -38.69 -35.22
CA LEU A 301 6.95 -39.86 -36.02
C LEU A 301 8.40 -39.86 -36.50
N SER A 302 9.06 -38.71 -36.56
CA SER A 302 10.45 -38.58 -37.02
C SER A 302 11.53 -38.81 -35.93
N ARG A 303 11.15 -39.22 -34.70
CA ARG A 303 12.10 -39.45 -33.59
C ARG A 303 12.80 -40.83 -33.57
N PHE A 304 12.69 -41.61 -34.65
CA PHE A 304 13.33 -42.95 -34.77
C PHE A 304 14.60 -43.02 -35.64
N GLY A 305 15.20 -41.89 -36.03
CA GLY A 305 16.45 -41.88 -36.81
C GLY A 305 17.42 -40.79 -36.38
N SER A 306 18.63 -41.19 -35.95
CA SER A 306 19.75 -40.30 -35.60
C SER A 306 20.21 -39.40 -36.74
N TYR A 307 20.50 -38.13 -36.40
CA TYR A 307 21.70 -37.31 -36.70
C TYR A 307 21.37 -35.84 -37.01
N ASN A 308 22.02 -34.97 -36.24
CA ASN A 308 22.40 -33.58 -36.50
C ASN A 308 21.39 -32.64 -37.18
N ARG A 309 20.65 -31.89 -36.36
CA ARG A 309 20.22 -30.53 -36.72
C ARG A 309 20.58 -29.60 -35.58
N ALA A 310 21.44 -28.63 -35.85
CA ALA A 310 21.72 -27.53 -34.94
C ALA A 310 20.39 -26.88 -34.55
N GLU A 311 20.03 -26.99 -33.27
CA GLU A 311 18.91 -26.26 -32.70
C GLU A 311 19.20 -24.77 -32.87
N ALA A 312 18.40 -24.09 -33.70
CA ALA A 312 18.36 -22.65 -33.69
C ALA A 312 17.93 -22.22 -32.28
N ILE A 313 18.86 -21.61 -31.54
CA ILE A 313 18.61 -21.02 -30.22
C ILE A 313 17.44 -20.05 -30.39
N PRO A 314 16.28 -20.25 -29.73
CA PRO A 314 15.16 -19.33 -29.88
C PRO A 314 15.60 -17.96 -29.40
N THR A 315 15.54 -16.96 -30.29
CA THR A 315 15.84 -15.57 -29.96
C THR A 315 14.92 -15.13 -28.83
N LYS A 316 15.52 -14.75 -27.69
CA LYS A 316 14.81 -14.37 -26.47
C LYS A 316 13.98 -13.11 -26.73
N LYS A 317 12.66 -13.25 -26.87
CA LYS A 317 11.71 -12.12 -27.01
C LYS A 317 11.58 -11.35 -25.69
N ASN A 318 11.64 -10.02 -25.76
CA ASN A 318 11.38 -9.11 -24.64
C ASN A 318 9.88 -8.86 -24.51
N VAL A 319 9.23 -9.61 -23.61
CA VAL A 319 7.78 -9.51 -23.36
C VAL A 319 7.52 -8.76 -22.05
N LEU A 320 6.64 -7.76 -22.10
CA LEU A 320 6.11 -7.06 -20.93
C LEU A 320 4.65 -7.49 -20.71
N VAL A 321 4.31 -7.92 -19.48
CA VAL A 321 2.93 -8.20 -19.11
C VAL A 321 2.43 -7.14 -18.14
N LEU A 322 1.32 -6.47 -18.47
CA LEU A 322 0.66 -5.46 -17.67
C LEU A 322 -0.69 -5.95 -17.18
N VAL A 323 -1.00 -5.75 -15.90
CA VAL A 323 -2.27 -6.17 -15.30
C VAL A 323 -2.94 -5.00 -14.57
N CYS A 324 -4.24 -4.78 -14.81
CA CYS A 324 -5.02 -3.74 -14.13
C CYS A 324 -6.48 -4.16 -13.92
N GLY A 325 -6.96 -4.22 -12.68
CA GLY A 325 -8.33 -4.62 -12.40
C GLY A 325 -8.60 -4.71 -10.90
N PRO A 326 -9.69 -5.36 -10.49
CA PRO A 326 -9.97 -5.63 -9.08
C PRO A 326 -8.82 -6.41 -8.43
N GLU A 327 -8.52 -6.10 -7.16
CA GLU A 327 -7.41 -6.71 -6.42
C GLU A 327 -7.40 -8.25 -6.46
N PRO A 328 -8.54 -8.96 -6.30
CA PRO A 328 -8.55 -10.42 -6.40
C PRO A 328 -8.09 -10.95 -7.77
N MET A 329 -8.41 -10.23 -8.85
CA MET A 329 -7.99 -10.59 -10.21
C MET A 329 -6.49 -10.34 -10.39
N VAL A 330 -6.00 -9.18 -9.95
CA VAL A 330 -4.58 -8.82 -10.03
C VAL A 330 -3.74 -9.83 -9.24
N SER A 331 -4.14 -10.13 -8.00
CA SER A 331 -3.48 -11.11 -7.14
C SER A 331 -3.44 -12.51 -7.77
N ALA A 332 -4.52 -12.95 -8.42
CA ALA A 332 -4.58 -14.24 -9.08
C ALA A 332 -3.65 -14.34 -10.32
N LEU A 333 -3.49 -13.24 -11.07
CA LEU A 333 -2.70 -13.22 -12.31
C LEU A 333 -1.22 -12.92 -12.10
N ALA A 334 -0.91 -12.05 -11.14
CA ALA A 334 0.41 -11.45 -11.00
C ALA A 334 1.04 -11.69 -9.62
N GLY A 335 0.32 -12.32 -8.69
CA GLY A 335 0.76 -12.51 -7.32
C GLY A 335 0.68 -11.21 -6.48
N PRO A 336 0.86 -11.30 -5.16
CA PRO A 336 0.83 -10.14 -4.26
C PRO A 336 2.10 -9.29 -4.40
N TYR A 337 1.97 -7.97 -4.47
CA TYR A 337 3.11 -7.04 -4.56
C TYR A 337 4.14 -7.20 -3.44
N GLY A 338 5.42 -6.98 -3.77
CA GLY A 338 6.46 -6.74 -2.78
C GLY A 338 6.28 -5.38 -2.08
N ARG A 339 6.81 -5.23 -0.85
CA ARG A 339 6.69 -4.00 -0.03
C ARG A 339 7.24 -2.74 -0.68
N ASN A 340 8.09 -2.87 -1.69
CA ASN A 340 8.69 -1.80 -2.51
C ASN A 340 7.91 -1.51 -3.81
N LEU A 341 6.66 -2.00 -3.93
CA LEU A 341 5.87 -1.96 -5.18
C LEU A 341 6.49 -2.77 -6.33
N SER A 342 7.50 -3.61 -6.06
CA SER A 342 8.02 -4.54 -7.05
C SER A 342 7.03 -5.67 -7.29
N GLN A 343 7.15 -6.25 -8.49
CA GLN A 343 6.36 -7.38 -8.92
C GLN A 343 6.50 -8.55 -7.94
N GLY A 344 5.35 -9.05 -7.45
CA GLY A 344 5.27 -10.25 -6.62
C GLY A 344 5.68 -11.53 -7.34
N VAL A 345 5.94 -12.59 -6.57
CA VAL A 345 6.16 -13.92 -7.13
C VAL A 345 4.87 -14.41 -7.80
N VAL A 346 4.92 -14.62 -9.11
CA VAL A 346 3.84 -15.25 -9.87
C VAL A 346 3.92 -16.75 -9.59
N ASN A 347 2.95 -17.30 -8.86
CA ASN A 347 2.84 -18.74 -8.62
C ASN A 347 2.61 -19.47 -9.96
N SER A 348 3.69 -19.81 -10.64
CA SER A 348 3.70 -20.80 -11.71
C SER A 348 4.52 -21.98 -11.22
N GLY A 349 3.85 -23.11 -10.99
CA GLY A 349 4.54 -24.38 -10.81
C GLY A 349 5.50 -24.58 -11.99
N HIS A 350 6.78 -24.79 -11.65
CA HIS A 350 7.91 -25.03 -12.55
C HIS A 350 8.41 -23.86 -13.42
N ARG A 351 9.31 -23.06 -12.83
CA ARG A 351 10.62 -22.58 -13.32
C ARG A 351 10.90 -21.20 -12.73
N THR A 352 11.92 -21.13 -11.88
CA THR A 352 12.53 -19.92 -11.37
C THR A 352 12.90 -19.00 -12.54
N VAL A 353 12.34 -17.80 -12.56
CA VAL A 353 12.83 -16.70 -13.42
C VAL A 353 13.49 -15.71 -12.49
N GLU A 354 14.82 -15.62 -12.56
CA GLU A 354 15.58 -14.55 -11.91
C GLU A 354 15.15 -13.18 -12.45
N PRO A 355 15.02 -12.15 -11.59
CA PRO A 355 14.95 -10.77 -12.05
C PRO A 355 16.35 -10.31 -12.48
N ALA A 356 16.55 -10.15 -13.78
CA ALA A 356 17.76 -9.54 -14.33
C ALA A 356 17.75 -8.02 -14.09
N TYR A 357 18.71 -7.57 -13.27
CA TYR A 357 19.42 -6.29 -13.35
C TYR A 357 18.57 -5.01 -13.53
N THR A 358 18.21 -4.38 -12.42
CA THR A 358 17.92 -2.93 -12.39
C THR A 358 19.19 -2.21 -11.97
N ASP A 359 19.83 -1.54 -12.93
CA ASP A 359 20.86 -0.55 -12.63
C ASP A 359 20.26 0.57 -11.76
N THR A 360 20.76 0.61 -10.53
CA THR A 360 20.45 1.59 -9.51
C THR A 360 21.15 2.90 -9.86
N PHE A 361 20.43 3.89 -10.38
CA PHE A 361 20.91 5.28 -10.31
C PHE A 361 20.64 5.82 -8.90
N THR A 362 21.71 5.88 -8.13
CA THR A 362 21.81 6.47 -6.80
C THR A 362 21.57 7.98 -6.88
N LEU A 363 20.57 8.50 -6.18
CA LEU A 363 20.55 9.91 -5.73
C LEU A 363 20.21 9.97 -4.25
N SER A 364 21.28 10.04 -3.45
CA SER A 364 21.28 10.38 -2.04
C SER A 364 20.90 11.84 -1.81
N ARG A 365 19.89 12.12 -0.96
CA ARG A 365 20.06 12.87 0.31
C ARG A 365 18.75 13.07 1.08
N VAL A 366 18.81 12.69 2.35
CA VAL A 366 17.83 12.86 3.42
C VAL A 366 17.69 14.35 3.81
N SER A 367 16.46 14.83 4.04
CA SER A 367 16.19 15.95 4.95
C SER A 367 14.75 15.91 5.48
N THR A 368 14.69 15.60 6.76
CA THR A 368 13.63 15.57 7.77
C THR A 368 12.53 16.64 7.64
N ALA A 369 11.33 16.22 7.24
CA ALA A 369 10.08 16.92 7.52
C ALA A 369 9.06 15.91 8.04
N ARG A 370 8.49 16.18 9.23
CA ARG A 370 7.58 15.32 10.01
C ARG A 370 6.49 14.69 9.13
N LYS A 371 6.67 13.40 8.82
CA LYS A 371 5.67 12.49 8.26
C LYS A 371 4.44 12.47 9.18
N MET A 372 3.28 12.91 8.71
CA MET A 372 2.03 12.32 9.19
C MET A 372 1.98 10.92 8.58
N SER A 373 2.38 9.94 9.37
CA SER A 373 2.48 8.55 8.99
C SER A 373 1.09 7.98 8.74
N SER A 374 0.84 7.43 7.55
CA SER A 374 -0.30 6.51 7.31
C SER A 374 -0.12 5.16 8.02
N HIS A 375 0.77 5.10 9.01
CA HIS A 375 1.08 3.90 9.75
C HIS A 375 0.10 3.82 10.91
N SER A 376 -0.37 2.61 11.17
CA SER A 376 -0.98 2.32 12.46
C SER A 376 0.15 1.95 13.42
N TYR A 377 0.03 2.36 14.67
CA TYR A 377 1.05 2.26 15.69
C TYR A 377 0.61 1.33 16.79
N GLU A 378 1.57 0.60 17.33
CA GLU A 378 1.51 0.09 18.70
C GLU A 378 2.19 1.11 19.61
N VAL A 379 1.59 1.31 20.79
CA VAL A 379 2.23 1.99 21.92
C VAL A 379 2.35 0.97 23.04
N ALA A 380 3.57 0.79 23.58
CA ALA A 380 3.82 -0.26 24.56
C ALA A 380 4.84 0.11 25.64
N LEU A 381 4.63 -0.45 26.83
CA LEU A 381 5.58 -0.52 27.94
C LEU A 381 5.76 -1.98 28.37
N PHE A 382 6.95 -2.28 28.86
CA PHE A 382 7.37 -3.63 29.21
C PHE A 382 7.95 -3.67 30.62
N GLY A 383 7.72 -4.75 31.34
CA GLY A 383 8.27 -4.96 32.67
C GLY A 383 8.50 -6.44 32.95
N GLU A 384 9.24 -6.71 34.02
CA GLU A 384 9.51 -8.06 34.49
C GLU A 384 9.46 -8.10 36.02
N PHE A 385 9.04 -9.23 36.59
CA PHE A 385 8.98 -9.41 38.04
C PHE A 385 9.14 -10.88 38.46
N PHE A 386 9.46 -11.11 39.73
CA PHE A 386 9.64 -12.46 40.29
C PHE A 386 8.30 -13.08 40.71
N ALA A 387 8.19 -14.41 40.67
CA ALA A 387 6.95 -15.11 40.99
C ALA A 387 6.35 -14.78 42.39
N GLN A 388 7.19 -14.37 43.36
CA GLN A 388 6.73 -13.94 44.69
C GLN A 388 5.80 -12.71 44.65
N ASP A 389 6.00 -11.81 43.68
CA ASP A 389 5.25 -10.56 43.56
C ASP A 389 3.95 -10.73 42.75
N LEU A 390 3.74 -11.91 42.15
CA LEU A 390 2.62 -12.22 41.27
C LEU A 390 1.27 -11.88 41.89
N LYS A 391 1.03 -12.28 43.14
CA LYS A 391 -0.25 -12.07 43.80
C LYS A 391 -0.55 -10.58 43.99
N ALA A 392 0.45 -9.80 44.38
CA ALA A 392 0.28 -8.36 44.61
C ALA A 392 0.03 -7.61 43.30
N ILE A 393 0.81 -7.92 42.26
CA ILE A 393 0.70 -7.30 40.94
C ILE A 393 -0.62 -7.68 40.27
N LEU A 394 -0.98 -8.97 40.28
CA LEU A 394 -2.23 -9.48 39.71
C LEU A 394 -3.45 -8.81 40.33
N ASN A 395 -3.50 -8.72 41.67
CA ASN A 395 -4.62 -8.10 42.36
C ASN A 395 -4.76 -6.61 42.00
N ARG A 396 -3.63 -5.89 41.91
CA ARG A 396 -3.66 -4.46 41.56
C ARG A 396 -4.11 -4.23 40.13
N ILE A 397 -3.60 -5.00 39.17
CA ILE A 397 -3.99 -4.87 37.76
C ILE A 397 -5.46 -5.26 37.59
N ALA A 398 -5.91 -6.37 38.20
CA ALA A 398 -7.29 -6.83 38.13
C ALA A 398 -8.29 -5.79 38.69
N LEU A 399 -7.97 -5.15 39.82
CA LEU A 399 -8.81 -4.09 40.42
C LEU A 399 -9.00 -2.88 39.49
N HIS A 400 -8.02 -2.65 38.60
CA HIS A 400 -7.96 -1.50 37.72
C HIS A 400 -8.22 -1.86 36.25
N SER A 401 -8.76 -3.05 35.97
CA SER A 401 -9.05 -3.54 34.63
C SER A 401 -10.52 -3.92 34.50
N GLU A 402 -11.08 -3.82 33.30
CA GLU A 402 -12.48 -4.23 33.03
C GLU A 402 -12.63 -5.75 32.98
N SER A 403 -11.54 -6.47 32.67
CA SER A 403 -11.53 -7.93 32.61
C SER A 403 -10.19 -8.51 33.08
N ALA A 404 -10.25 -9.75 33.55
CA ALA A 404 -9.10 -10.54 33.98
C ALA A 404 -9.32 -12.01 33.58
N ASN A 405 -8.60 -12.48 32.57
CA ASN A 405 -8.75 -13.81 32.01
C ASN A 405 -7.41 -14.57 32.04
N GLN A 406 -7.48 -15.91 31.99
CA GLN A 406 -6.27 -16.73 31.79
C GLN A 406 -5.79 -16.61 30.35
N LEU A 407 -4.48 -16.44 30.18
CA LEU A 407 -3.81 -16.43 28.90
C LEU A 407 -3.15 -17.79 28.67
N ARG A 408 -3.55 -18.47 27.59
CA ARG A 408 -2.74 -19.50 26.95
C ARG A 408 -2.68 -19.20 25.47
N ALA A 409 -1.50 -18.80 24.99
CA ALA A 409 -1.30 -18.48 23.58
C ALA A 409 -0.08 -19.21 23.03
N ARG A 410 -0.14 -19.53 21.74
CA ARG A 410 0.99 -20.05 20.98
C ARG A 410 1.47 -18.94 20.05
N GLU A 411 2.73 -18.55 20.16
CA GLU A 411 3.36 -17.56 19.29
C GLU A 411 4.48 -18.21 18.47
N ILE A 412 4.45 -17.99 17.16
CA ILE A 412 5.47 -18.48 16.22
C ILE A 412 6.09 -17.26 15.55
N VAL A 413 7.41 -17.20 15.59
CA VAL A 413 8.19 -16.14 14.97
C VAL A 413 8.80 -16.68 13.68
N PHE A 414 8.63 -15.93 12.60
CA PHE A 414 9.18 -16.22 11.30
C PHE A 414 10.13 -15.10 10.87
N GLU A 415 11.20 -15.48 10.19
CA GLU A 415 12.08 -14.55 9.47
C GLU A 415 11.88 -14.71 7.96
N PRO A 416 12.10 -13.65 7.16
CA PRO A 416 12.05 -13.79 5.71
C PRO A 416 13.16 -14.72 5.21
N ALA A 417 12.93 -15.47 4.14
CA ALA A 417 13.87 -16.46 3.63
C ALA A 417 15.24 -15.86 3.23
N ASP A 418 15.26 -14.58 2.87
CA ASP A 418 16.44 -13.77 2.54
C ASP A 418 16.99 -12.97 3.74
N ALA A 419 16.58 -13.29 4.98
CA ALA A 419 16.96 -12.55 6.19
C ALA A 419 18.49 -12.43 6.38
N GLN A 420 19.27 -13.41 5.93
CA GLN A 420 20.73 -13.32 5.99
C GLN A 420 21.28 -12.28 5.02
N GLN A 421 20.80 -12.27 3.76
CA GLN A 421 21.20 -11.28 2.75
C GLN A 421 20.79 -9.86 3.16
N GLN A 422 19.62 -9.70 3.78
CA GLN A 422 19.19 -8.42 4.35
C GLN A 422 20.17 -7.95 5.44
N ARG A 423 20.54 -8.82 6.39
CA ARG A 423 21.53 -8.50 7.43
C ARG A 423 22.89 -8.14 6.83
N ASP A 424 23.37 -8.90 5.85
CA ASP A 424 24.66 -8.67 5.19
C ASP A 424 24.69 -7.32 4.43
N SER A 425 23.54 -6.87 3.94
CA SER A 425 23.36 -5.54 3.32
C SER A 425 23.08 -4.40 4.32
N GLY A 426 23.16 -4.68 5.63
CA GLY A 426 22.92 -3.71 6.70
C GLY A 426 21.44 -3.38 6.95
N GLN A 427 20.52 -4.18 6.41
CA GLN A 427 19.09 -4.06 6.65
C GLN A 427 18.63 -5.00 7.78
N GLU A 428 17.69 -4.53 8.58
CA GLU A 428 17.11 -5.34 9.66
C GLU A 428 15.86 -6.06 9.13
N PRO A 429 15.84 -7.41 9.14
CA PRO A 429 14.73 -8.16 8.55
C PRO A 429 13.46 -7.99 9.36
N VAL A 430 12.36 -7.70 8.67
CA VAL A 430 11.06 -7.53 9.33
C VAL A 430 10.47 -8.90 9.63
N MET A 431 10.52 -9.24 10.91
CA MET A 431 9.98 -10.49 11.45
C MET A 431 8.45 -10.53 11.31
N LEU A 432 7.92 -11.72 11.02
CA LEU A 432 6.48 -12.01 11.04
C LEU A 432 6.19 -12.86 12.27
N ARG A 433 5.14 -12.52 12.99
CA ARG A 433 4.68 -13.27 14.16
C ARG A 433 3.29 -13.80 13.88
N ALA A 434 3.04 -15.05 14.24
CA ALA A 434 1.70 -15.64 14.24
C ALA A 434 1.35 -16.02 15.67
N THR A 435 0.24 -15.49 16.18
CA THR A 435 -0.29 -15.85 17.49
C THR A 435 -1.63 -16.55 17.36
N LYS A 436 -1.88 -17.53 18.22
CA LYS A 436 -3.17 -18.20 18.37
C LYS A 436 -3.48 -18.40 19.84
N GLU A 437 -4.67 -17.98 20.24
CA GLU A 437 -5.21 -18.26 21.57
C GLU A 437 -5.65 -19.73 21.66
N LEU A 438 -5.32 -20.38 22.78
CA LEU A 438 -5.54 -21.82 22.97
C LEU A 438 -6.70 -22.11 23.94
N MET A 439 -7.17 -21.09 24.66
CA MET A 439 -8.33 -21.22 25.54
C MET A 439 -9.65 -21.19 24.78
N GLU A 440 -9.65 -20.59 23.58
CA GLU A 440 -10.80 -20.53 22.68
C GLU A 440 -10.62 -21.55 21.53
N PRO A 441 -11.50 -22.56 21.42
CA PRO A 441 -11.32 -23.63 20.43
C PRO A 441 -11.40 -23.14 18.97
N ASP A 442 -12.22 -22.11 18.73
CA ASP A 442 -12.43 -21.50 17.40
C ASP A 442 -11.53 -20.29 17.13
N ALA A 443 -10.58 -19.98 18.02
CA ALA A 443 -9.67 -18.86 17.81
C ALA A 443 -8.84 -19.06 16.53
N GLY A 444 -9.03 -18.12 15.62
CA GLY A 444 -8.22 -17.99 14.41
C GLY A 444 -6.78 -17.59 14.74
N TRP A 445 -5.92 -17.71 13.73
CA TRP A 445 -4.56 -17.19 13.85
C TRP A 445 -4.54 -15.70 13.51
N VAL A 446 -3.77 -14.94 14.28
CA VAL A 446 -3.49 -13.53 14.01
C VAL A 446 -2.02 -13.41 13.60
N LEU A 447 -1.77 -12.91 12.41
CA LEU A 447 -0.43 -12.60 11.93
C LEU A 447 -0.15 -11.12 12.08
N TYR A 448 1.04 -10.78 12.56
CA TYR A 448 1.45 -9.39 12.71
C TYR A 448 2.95 -9.19 12.56
N SER A 449 3.33 -7.99 12.17
CA SER A 449 4.72 -7.55 12.12
C SER A 449 4.85 -6.18 12.78
N TYR A 450 5.92 -6.03 13.55
CA TYR A 450 6.39 -4.75 14.02
C TYR A 450 7.45 -4.22 13.07
N LEU A 451 7.37 -2.92 12.77
CA LEU A 451 8.47 -2.22 12.11
C LEU A 451 9.36 -1.55 13.15
N LYS A 452 10.47 -0.99 12.67
CA LYS A 452 11.44 -0.29 13.50
C LYS A 452 10.76 0.76 14.41
N PRO A 453 11.03 0.73 15.73
CA PRO A 453 10.49 1.72 16.66
C PRO A 453 10.86 3.16 16.25
N GLU A 454 9.94 4.08 16.50
CA GLU A 454 10.18 5.51 16.39
C GLU A 454 11.29 5.92 17.37
N SER A 455 12.12 6.89 16.97
CA SER A 455 13.30 7.31 17.73
C SER A 455 12.96 7.67 19.18
N VAL A 456 13.80 7.25 20.13
CA VAL A 456 13.74 7.64 21.56
C VAL A 456 13.63 9.16 21.74
N ARG A 457 14.27 9.95 20.86
CA ARG A 457 14.18 11.42 20.90
C ARG A 457 12.77 11.97 20.65
N VAL A 458 11.89 11.19 20.03
CA VAL A 458 10.52 11.60 19.68
C VAL A 458 9.54 11.16 20.77
N HIS A 459 9.70 9.93 21.28
CA HIS A 459 8.84 9.33 22.29
C HIS A 459 9.67 8.68 23.40
N PRO A 460 10.40 9.44 24.23
CA PRO A 460 11.29 8.87 25.24
C PRO A 460 10.56 8.01 26.28
N GLU A 461 9.30 8.30 26.54
CA GLU A 461 8.47 7.71 27.58
C GLU A 461 7.94 6.30 27.27
N ALA A 462 7.73 5.95 25.99
CA ALA A 462 7.08 4.70 25.61
C ALA A 462 7.61 4.17 24.27
N THR A 463 7.45 2.87 24.05
CA THR A 463 7.77 2.25 22.76
C THR A 463 6.65 2.59 21.80
N VAL A 464 6.96 3.39 20.78
CA VAL A 464 6.01 3.71 19.71
C VAL A 464 6.57 3.11 18.42
N ARG A 465 5.87 2.14 17.83
CA ARG A 465 6.35 1.47 16.62
C ARG A 465 5.23 1.18 15.64
N PRO A 466 5.49 1.27 14.32
CA PRO A 466 4.48 0.90 13.34
C PRO A 466 4.12 -0.59 13.47
N TRP A 467 2.82 -0.87 13.40
CA TRP A 467 2.26 -2.20 13.57
C TRP A 467 1.30 -2.52 12.42
N ALA A 468 1.51 -3.67 11.79
CA ALA A 468 0.60 -4.26 10.82
C ALA A 468 0.10 -5.60 11.35
N THR A 469 -1.21 -5.85 11.22
CA THR A 469 -1.87 -7.09 11.67
C THR A 469 -2.85 -7.57 10.60
N VAL A 470 -3.03 -8.88 10.50
CA VAL A 470 -4.00 -9.54 9.63
C VAL A 470 -4.57 -10.77 10.33
N GLN A 471 -5.88 -10.90 10.32
CA GLN A 471 -6.55 -12.12 10.76
C GLN A 471 -6.58 -13.12 9.60
N VAL A 472 -6.14 -14.35 9.86
CA VAL A 472 -6.07 -15.40 8.83
C VAL A 472 -7.10 -16.48 9.14
N VAL A 473 -7.96 -16.75 8.15
CA VAL A 473 -8.90 -17.86 8.17
C VAL A 473 -8.22 -19.06 7.51
N GLY A 474 -8.11 -20.18 8.24
CA GLY A 474 -7.46 -21.41 7.75
C GLY A 474 -6.02 -21.58 8.26
N ASP A 475 -5.15 -22.16 7.43
CA ASP A 475 -3.77 -22.47 7.81
C ASP A 475 -2.83 -21.27 7.67
N ALA A 476 -2.72 -20.52 8.77
CA ALA A 476 -1.82 -19.39 8.91
C ALA A 476 -0.34 -19.72 8.76
N LEU A 477 0.09 -20.93 9.09
CA LEU A 477 1.51 -21.29 9.04
C LEU A 477 1.92 -21.53 7.59
N SER A 478 1.09 -22.26 6.83
CA SER A 478 1.26 -22.39 5.39
C SER A 478 1.14 -21.05 4.68
N PHE A 479 0.23 -20.18 5.11
CA PHE A 479 0.12 -18.82 4.59
C PHE A 479 1.39 -17.99 4.84
N ALA A 480 1.95 -18.03 6.05
CA ALA A 480 3.23 -17.38 6.36
C ALA A 480 4.35 -17.91 5.46
N SER A 481 4.46 -19.23 5.30
CA SER A 481 5.46 -19.82 4.39
C SER A 481 5.27 -19.43 2.93
N ALA A 482 4.03 -19.31 2.46
CA ALA A 482 3.72 -18.83 1.11
C ALA A 482 4.11 -17.36 0.90
N LEU A 483 4.16 -16.54 1.96
CA LEU A 483 4.70 -15.18 1.92
C LEU A 483 6.23 -15.10 1.90
N GLY A 484 6.93 -16.24 1.84
CA GLY A 484 8.40 -16.30 1.83
C GLY A 484 9.02 -16.24 3.23
N TYR A 485 8.25 -16.58 4.27
CA TYR A 485 8.73 -16.61 5.65
C TYR A 485 9.06 -18.03 6.11
N ILE A 486 10.20 -18.17 6.80
CA ILE A 486 10.65 -19.42 7.40
C ILE A 486 10.50 -19.34 8.93
N ARG A 487 10.03 -20.44 9.54
CA ARG A 487 9.82 -20.50 11.00
C ARG A 487 11.18 -20.45 11.70
N ARG A 488 11.38 -19.43 12.53
CA ARG A 488 12.61 -19.21 13.31
C ARG A 488 12.49 -19.78 14.72
N SER A 489 11.40 -19.48 15.40
CA SER A 489 11.17 -19.96 16.76
C SER A 489 9.68 -20.11 17.05
N GLN A 490 9.38 -20.83 18.13
CA GLN A 490 8.03 -20.97 18.66
C GLN A 490 8.12 -20.91 20.19
N ILE A 491 7.18 -20.22 20.79
CA ILE A 491 7.00 -20.14 22.23
C ILE A 491 5.51 -20.32 22.58
N TYR A 492 5.25 -20.77 23.80
CA TYR A 492 3.94 -20.72 24.41
C TYR A 492 3.95 -19.66 25.50
N LYS A 493 2.89 -18.85 25.58
CA LYS A 493 2.70 -17.85 26.63
C LYS A 493 1.63 -18.37 27.58
N ARG A 494 1.97 -18.46 28.86
CA ARG A 494 1.04 -18.87 29.92
C ARG A 494 0.98 -17.83 31.02
N GLY A 495 -0.22 -17.38 31.35
CA GLY A 495 -0.42 -16.40 32.41
C GLY A 495 -1.81 -15.77 32.41
N TYR A 496 -1.87 -14.45 32.39
CA TYR A 496 -3.08 -13.66 32.50
C TYR A 496 -3.14 -12.55 31.44
N VAL A 497 -4.35 -12.22 31.01
CA VAL A 497 -4.64 -11.09 30.12
C VAL A 497 -5.75 -10.23 30.72
N PHE A 498 -5.56 -8.92 30.65
CA PHE A 498 -6.49 -7.92 31.18
C PHE A 498 -6.79 -6.89 30.10
N ARG A 499 -8.02 -6.36 30.10
CA ARG A 499 -8.41 -5.20 29.28
C ARG A 499 -8.62 -3.98 30.16
N ARG A 500 -8.10 -2.85 29.71
CA ARG A 500 -8.29 -1.53 30.31
C ARG A 500 -8.42 -0.48 29.21
N GLY A 501 -9.62 -0.07 28.89
CA GLY A 501 -9.92 0.85 27.81
C GLY A 501 -9.46 0.31 26.47
N THR A 502 -8.50 1.00 25.82
CA THR A 502 -7.90 0.59 24.54
C THR A 502 -6.64 -0.25 24.69
N LEU A 503 -6.28 -0.60 25.93
CA LEU A 503 -5.07 -1.34 26.26
C LEU A 503 -5.39 -2.80 26.60
N VAL A 504 -4.48 -3.67 26.16
CA VAL A 504 -4.36 -5.04 26.65
C VAL A 504 -3.10 -5.15 27.50
N ILE A 505 -3.24 -5.72 28.69
CA ILE A 505 -2.14 -6.00 29.61
C ILE A 505 -1.97 -7.51 29.65
N GLN A 506 -0.80 -7.99 29.26
CA GLN A 506 -0.46 -9.42 29.33
C GLN A 506 0.62 -9.62 30.37
N MET A 507 0.40 -10.60 31.26
CA MET A 507 1.39 -11.04 32.25
C MET A 507 1.62 -12.53 32.02
N PHE A 508 2.82 -12.95 31.64
CA PHE A 508 3.04 -14.35 31.29
C PHE A 508 4.48 -14.80 31.54
N GLN A 509 4.64 -16.12 31.61
CA GLN A 509 5.93 -16.78 31.44
C GLN A 509 5.99 -17.42 30.05
N GLN A 510 7.18 -17.43 29.47
CA GLN A 510 7.44 -18.11 28.20
C GLN A 510 7.77 -19.59 28.44
N GLU A 511 7.06 -20.48 27.77
CA GLU A 511 7.29 -21.92 27.75
C GLU A 511 7.90 -22.32 26.40
N HIS A 512 9.13 -22.84 26.43
CA HIS A 512 9.82 -23.31 25.23
C HIS A 512 9.23 -24.63 24.73
N VAL A 513 9.44 -24.93 23.45
CA VAL A 513 8.98 -26.18 22.84
C VAL A 513 10.06 -27.24 22.97
N ASP A 514 9.70 -28.41 23.50
CA ASP A 514 10.57 -29.57 23.48
C ASP A 514 10.80 -30.03 22.03
N PRO A 515 12.05 -30.11 21.54
CA PRO A 515 12.34 -30.49 20.17
C PRO A 515 11.84 -31.90 19.81
N LYS A 516 11.79 -32.82 20.77
CA LYS A 516 11.37 -34.22 20.56
C LYS A 516 9.85 -34.36 20.60
N THR A 517 9.20 -33.77 21.59
CA THR A 517 7.76 -33.99 21.82
C THR A 517 6.87 -32.92 21.18
N GLN A 518 7.44 -31.80 20.72
CA GLN A 518 6.73 -30.62 20.22
C GLN A 518 5.71 -30.03 21.21
N LYS A 519 5.82 -30.38 22.50
CA LYS A 519 4.97 -29.90 23.58
C LYS A 519 5.67 -28.76 24.34
N PRO A 520 4.90 -27.85 24.98
CA PRO A 520 5.47 -26.83 25.84
C PRO A 520 6.15 -27.47 27.06
N ILE A 521 7.36 -27.01 27.36
CA ILE A 521 8.08 -27.29 28.60
C ILE A 521 7.64 -26.22 29.60
N PRO A 522 7.10 -26.61 30.78
CA PRO A 522 6.74 -25.65 31.81
C PRO A 522 7.93 -24.76 32.18
N ALA A 523 7.67 -23.47 32.37
CA ALA A 523 8.69 -22.52 32.81
C ALA A 523 9.26 -22.96 34.17
N HIS A 524 10.55 -22.68 34.39
CA HIS A 524 11.18 -22.94 35.68
C HIS A 524 10.56 -22.02 36.75
N ALA A 525 10.60 -22.42 38.02
CA ALA A 525 10.05 -21.61 39.11
C ALA A 525 10.70 -20.22 39.20
N ASP A 526 11.97 -20.12 38.82
CA ASP A 526 12.75 -18.88 38.83
C ASP A 526 12.63 -18.07 37.53
N THR A 527 11.89 -18.56 36.52
CA THR A 527 11.66 -17.80 35.29
C THR A 527 10.85 -16.55 35.62
N LEU A 528 11.37 -15.39 35.23
CA LEU A 528 10.68 -14.11 35.44
C LEU A 528 9.34 -14.09 34.72
N TRP A 529 8.38 -13.41 35.33
CA TRP A 529 7.15 -13.04 34.66
C TRP A 529 7.39 -11.79 33.82
N GLU A 530 6.99 -11.85 32.55
CA GLU A 530 7.01 -10.72 31.63
C GLU A 530 5.65 -10.02 31.66
N VAL A 531 5.69 -8.69 31.57
CA VAL A 531 4.50 -7.84 31.46
C VAL A 531 4.60 -7.00 30.21
N GLU A 532 3.59 -7.12 29.34
CA GLU A 532 3.40 -6.28 28.16
C GLU A 532 2.14 -5.43 28.37
N VAL A 533 2.29 -4.10 28.48
CA VAL A 533 1.18 -3.15 28.45
C VAL A 533 1.16 -2.51 27.07
N ARG A 534 0.17 -2.83 26.24
CA ARG A 534 0.14 -2.38 24.84
C ARG A 534 -1.27 -2.07 24.36
N THR A 535 -1.37 -1.38 23.25
CA THR A 535 -2.63 -1.17 22.52
C THR A 535 -3.21 -2.49 22.02
N GLU A 536 -4.50 -2.73 22.21
CA GLU A 536 -5.17 -3.96 21.74
C GLU A 536 -5.26 -4.05 20.21
N SER A 537 -5.38 -2.90 19.54
CA SER A 537 -5.48 -2.82 18.09
C SER A 537 -4.62 -1.68 17.54
N PRO A 538 -4.19 -1.73 16.26
CA PRO A 538 -3.32 -0.71 15.70
C PRO A 538 -3.98 0.67 15.69
N ILE A 539 -3.30 1.67 16.26
CA ILE A 539 -3.86 3.03 16.41
C ILE A 539 -3.30 3.97 15.36
N ARG A 540 -4.15 4.73 14.69
CA ARG A 540 -3.72 5.76 13.74
C ARG A 540 -3.49 7.07 14.48
N ASN A 541 -2.37 7.72 14.17
CA ASN A 541 -2.09 9.07 14.67
C ASN A 541 -2.91 10.10 13.87
N THR A 542 -4.12 10.41 14.35
CA THR A 542 -5.02 11.39 13.72
C THR A 542 -5.24 12.60 14.63
N GLN A 543 -5.94 13.62 14.13
CA GLN A 543 -6.31 14.77 14.98
C GLN A 543 -7.33 14.39 16.06
N GLU A 544 -8.19 13.40 15.78
CA GLU A 544 -9.22 12.91 16.69
C GLU A 544 -8.67 11.89 17.69
N THR A 545 -7.71 11.07 17.27
CA THR A 545 -7.04 10.05 18.09
C THR A 545 -5.52 10.26 18.08
N PRO A 546 -5.02 11.33 18.72
CA PRO A 546 -3.60 11.61 18.72
C PRO A 546 -2.83 10.59 19.57
N LEU A 547 -1.63 10.20 19.10
CA LEU A 547 -0.77 9.22 19.75
C LEU A 547 -0.48 9.53 21.23
N ASN A 548 -0.45 10.82 21.60
CA ASN A 548 -0.19 11.26 22.97
C ASN A 548 -1.26 10.78 23.96
N GLN A 549 -2.52 10.63 23.55
CA GLN A 549 -3.58 10.11 24.42
C GLN A 549 -3.29 8.65 24.78
N THR A 550 -2.89 7.84 23.81
CA THR A 550 -2.50 6.45 24.04
C THR A 550 -1.23 6.34 24.87
N ILE A 551 -0.24 7.20 24.63
CA ILE A 551 0.98 7.27 25.44
C ILE A 551 0.62 7.57 26.90
N ASN A 552 -0.26 8.54 27.15
CA ASN A 552 -0.72 8.83 28.50
C ASN A 552 -1.43 7.62 29.12
N ALA A 553 -2.25 6.90 28.36
CA ALA A 553 -2.93 5.71 28.86
C ALA A 553 -1.96 4.61 29.33
N VAL A 554 -0.87 4.33 28.60
CA VAL A 554 0.14 3.35 29.06
C VAL A 554 0.92 3.88 30.27
N LEU A 555 1.19 5.18 30.34
CA LEU A 555 1.86 5.81 31.48
C LEU A 555 0.99 5.83 32.74
N GLU A 556 -0.33 5.91 32.60
CA GLU A 556 -1.24 5.73 33.74
C GLU A 556 -1.10 4.35 34.36
N VAL A 557 -0.95 3.30 33.54
CA VAL A 557 -0.68 1.94 34.05
C VAL A 557 0.67 1.88 34.75
N GLN A 558 1.71 2.52 34.20
CA GLN A 558 3.01 2.65 34.86
C GLN A 558 2.88 3.34 36.23
N LEU A 559 2.12 4.42 36.33
CA LEU A 559 1.88 5.14 37.59
C LEU A 559 1.11 4.30 38.61
N LEU A 560 0.08 3.57 38.18
CA LEU A 560 -0.68 2.64 39.03
C LEU A 560 0.22 1.55 39.62
N MET A 561 1.18 1.08 38.81
CA MET A 561 2.09 0.01 39.18
C MET A 561 3.34 0.47 39.96
N LYS A 562 3.49 1.78 40.17
CA LYS A 562 4.62 2.37 40.90
C LYS A 562 4.84 1.69 42.25
N GLY A 563 6.08 1.28 42.49
CA GLY A 563 6.52 0.58 43.70
C GLY A 563 6.27 -0.93 43.73
N LEU A 564 5.58 -1.49 42.73
CA LEU A 564 5.38 -2.95 42.60
C LEU A 564 5.97 -3.52 41.30
N LEU A 565 5.84 -2.79 40.19
CA LEU A 565 6.33 -3.23 38.88
C LEU A 565 6.88 -2.01 38.12
N ASP A 566 8.12 -2.13 37.64
CA ASP A 566 8.74 -1.12 36.80
C ASP A 566 8.40 -1.41 35.32
N LEU A 567 7.57 -0.54 34.74
CA LEU A 567 7.19 -0.60 33.33
C LEU A 567 8.00 0.45 32.56
N ARG A 568 8.70 0.06 31.49
CA ARG A 568 9.62 0.92 30.75
C ARG A 568 9.54 0.70 29.25
N ARG A 569 10.00 1.69 28.49
CA ARG A 569 10.24 1.58 27.05
C ARG A 569 11.28 0.49 26.77
N GLN A 570 11.05 -0.31 25.73
CA GLN A 570 12.01 -1.27 25.20
C GLN A 570 12.03 -1.18 23.67
N ASP A 571 13.21 -0.90 23.12
CA ASP A 571 13.45 -0.87 21.68
C ASP A 571 13.89 -2.26 21.22
N VAL A 572 12.97 -3.24 21.30
CA VAL A 572 13.17 -4.64 20.87
C VAL A 572 12.48 -4.93 19.56
#